data_AF-A0A7K3D1T1-F1
#
_entry.id   AF-A0A7K3D1T1-F1
#
_cell.length_a   1.000
_cell.length_b   1.000
_cell.length_c   1.000
_cell.angle_alpha   90.00
_cell.angle_beta   90.00
_cell.angle_gamma   90.00
#
_symmetry.space_group_name_H-M   'P 1'
#
loop_
_entity.id
_entity.type
_entity.pdbx_description
1 polymer ?
#
loop_
_entity_poly.entity_id
_entity_poly.type
_entity_poly.pdbx_seq_one_letter_code
_entity_poly.pdbx_strand_id
1 'polypeptide(L)'
;DVPGFLPGVDQEHGGIIRHGAKLLYAYCNATVPRISLILRKAYGGAYIVMDSQSIGADLTYAWPTNEIAVMGAEGAANVIFRRQIAAAEDPEAMRARMVKEYKAELMHPYYAAERGLVDDVIDPAETREVLIKSLAMLRNKHADLPSRKHGNPPQ
;
A
#
# COMPACT_ATOMS: atom_id res chain seq x y z
N ASP A 1 -8.03 2.63 0.66
CA ASP A 1 -7.89 3.91 -0.06
C ASP A 1 -7.24 4.91 0.89
N VAL A 2 -5.91 4.97 0.86
CA VAL A 2 -5.10 5.77 1.78
C VAL A 2 -3.94 6.43 1.02
N PRO A 3 -3.83 7.78 1.03
CA PRO A 3 -2.74 8.48 0.35
C PRO A 3 -1.46 8.58 1.21
N GLY A 4 -1.51 8.18 2.48
CA GLY A 4 -0.38 8.31 3.41
C GLY A 4 -0.83 8.57 4.84
N PHE A 5 0.13 8.85 5.71
CA PHE A 5 -0.14 9.40 7.04
C PHE A 5 -0.43 10.90 6.96
N LEU A 6 -1.17 11.41 7.95
CA LEU A 6 -1.43 12.85 8.07
C LEU A 6 -0.13 13.59 8.41
N PRO A 7 0.34 14.54 7.58
CA PRO A 7 1.51 15.33 7.90
C PRO A 7 1.19 16.36 9.00
N GLY A 8 2.11 16.59 9.93
CA GLY A 8 2.00 17.68 10.91
C GLY A 8 2.93 17.52 12.10
N VAL A 9 3.45 18.63 12.63
CA VAL A 9 4.34 18.63 13.80
C VAL A 9 3.66 17.98 15.01
N ASP A 10 2.37 18.24 15.20
CA ASP A 10 1.58 17.64 16.28
C ASP A 10 1.46 16.12 16.17
N GLN A 11 1.46 15.56 14.93
CA GLN A 11 1.46 14.12 14.73
C GLN A 11 2.81 13.52 15.14
N GLU A 12 3.91 14.17 14.77
CA GLU A 12 5.26 13.72 15.15
C GLU A 12 5.46 13.78 16.66
N HIS A 13 5.14 14.91 17.30
CA HIS A 13 5.22 15.06 18.76
C HIS A 13 4.22 14.17 19.50
N GLY A 14 3.04 13.91 18.91
CA GLY A 14 2.07 12.94 19.40
C GLY A 14 2.57 11.48 19.31
N GLY A 15 3.68 11.24 18.60
CA GLY A 15 4.30 9.94 18.44
C GLY A 15 3.59 9.09 17.38
N ILE A 16 3.29 9.65 16.21
CA ILE A 16 2.68 8.90 15.10
C ILE A 16 3.50 7.65 14.73
N ILE A 17 4.83 7.68 14.89
CA ILE A 17 5.71 6.53 14.65
C ILE A 17 5.31 5.31 15.50
N ARG A 18 5.23 5.49 16.83
CA ARG A 18 4.86 4.40 17.76
C ARG A 18 3.39 3.99 17.58
N HIS A 19 2.50 4.94 17.28
CA HIS A 19 1.08 4.63 17.05
C HIS A 19 0.84 3.87 15.74
N GLY A 20 1.44 4.30 14.63
CA GLY A 20 1.34 3.63 13.34
C GLY A 20 1.92 2.21 13.39
N ALA A 21 3.02 2.03 14.13
CA ALA A 21 3.62 0.72 14.34
C ALA A 21 2.72 -0.26 15.11
N LYS A 22 1.73 0.20 15.90
CA LYS A 22 0.76 -0.68 16.57
C LYS A 22 -0.13 -1.42 15.57
N LEU A 23 -0.58 -0.73 14.51
CA LEU A 23 -1.41 -1.35 13.48
C LEU A 23 -0.61 -2.37 12.66
N LEU A 24 0.63 -2.02 12.30
CA LEU A 24 1.56 -2.95 11.66
C LEU A 24 1.80 -4.20 12.52
N TYR A 25 2.09 -4.00 13.81
CA TYR A 25 2.29 -5.09 14.75
C TYR A 25 1.03 -5.97 14.87
N ALA A 26 -0.15 -5.37 14.94
CA ALA A 26 -1.41 -6.09 15.04
C ALA A 26 -1.65 -7.00 13.83
N TYR A 27 -1.44 -6.50 12.61
CA TYR A 27 -1.51 -7.33 11.41
C TYR A 27 -0.45 -8.42 11.41
N CYS A 28 0.84 -8.09 11.55
CA CYS A 28 1.93 -9.08 11.53
C CYS A 28 1.78 -10.19 12.59
N ASN A 29 1.07 -9.93 13.70
CA ASN A 29 0.82 -10.92 14.75
C ASN A 29 -0.51 -11.67 14.61
N ALA A 30 -1.39 -11.27 13.68
CA ALA A 30 -2.67 -11.92 13.46
C ALA A 30 -2.52 -13.20 12.63
N THR A 31 -3.06 -14.30 13.16
CA THR A 31 -3.03 -15.64 12.53
C THR A 31 -4.35 -16.02 11.86
N VAL A 32 -5.39 -15.21 12.04
CA VAL A 32 -6.69 -15.37 11.39
C VAL A 32 -6.58 -15.20 9.86
N PRO A 33 -7.58 -15.66 9.08
CA PRO A 33 -7.70 -15.29 7.67
C PRO A 33 -7.67 -13.77 7.46
N ARG A 34 -6.77 -13.30 6.59
CA ARG A 34 -6.54 -11.90 6.25
C ARG A 34 -6.64 -11.73 4.74
N ILE A 35 -7.58 -10.90 4.31
CA ILE A 35 -7.77 -10.56 2.90
C ILE A 35 -7.71 -9.04 2.79
N SER A 36 -6.85 -8.54 1.91
CA SER A 36 -6.72 -7.10 1.63
C SER A 36 -7.31 -6.78 0.26
N LEU A 37 -8.12 -5.72 0.18
CA LEU A 37 -8.69 -5.24 -1.08
C LEU A 37 -8.37 -3.76 -1.27
N ILE A 38 -7.62 -3.47 -2.32
CA ILE A 38 -7.17 -2.13 -2.67
C ILE A 38 -8.14 -1.52 -3.67
N LEU A 39 -8.95 -0.58 -3.19
CA LEU A 39 -9.95 0.09 -4.02
C LEU A 39 -9.33 1.15 -4.95
N ARG A 40 -8.41 1.96 -4.42
CA ARG A 40 -7.84 3.11 -5.11
C ARG A 40 -6.43 3.43 -4.59
N LYS A 41 -6.23 4.49 -3.80
CA LYS A 41 -4.90 4.92 -3.37
C LYS A 41 -4.32 3.97 -2.32
N ALA A 42 -3.06 3.63 -2.49
CA ALA A 42 -2.28 2.83 -1.57
C ALA A 42 -0.82 3.27 -1.67
N TYR A 43 -0.45 4.29 -0.89
CA TYR A 43 0.88 4.91 -1.00
C TYR A 43 1.79 4.60 0.19
N GLY A 44 3.05 4.25 -0.13
CA GLY A 44 4.17 4.20 0.80
C GLY A 44 3.93 3.36 2.05
N GLY A 45 4.35 3.88 3.20
CA GLY A 45 4.19 3.18 4.49
C GLY A 45 2.73 2.92 4.86
N ALA A 46 1.79 3.78 4.42
CA ALA A 46 0.38 3.58 4.73
C ALA A 46 -0.21 2.36 3.99
N TYR A 47 0.22 2.10 2.75
CA TYR A 47 -0.09 0.85 2.06
C TYR A 47 0.38 -0.37 2.86
N ILE A 48 1.64 -0.33 3.32
CA ILE A 48 2.24 -1.46 4.06
C ILE A 48 1.44 -1.77 5.32
N VAL A 49 1.11 -0.72 6.08
CA VAL A 49 0.39 -0.80 7.35
C VAL A 49 -1.07 -1.23 7.17
N MET A 50 -1.66 -1.03 5.98
CA MET A 50 -3.03 -1.46 5.63
C MET A 50 -3.06 -2.90 5.09
N ASP A 51 -2.46 -3.83 5.84
CA ASP A 51 -2.51 -5.27 5.54
C ASP A 51 -1.95 -5.65 4.14
N SER A 52 -0.79 -5.12 3.78
CA SER A 52 -0.15 -5.45 2.49
C SER A 52 0.33 -6.90 2.42
N GLN A 53 0.52 -7.40 1.19
CA GLN A 53 1.07 -8.74 0.95
C GLN A 53 2.45 -8.94 1.60
N SER A 54 3.29 -7.90 1.61
CA SER A 54 4.64 -7.97 2.18
C SER A 54 4.67 -8.17 3.70
N ILE A 55 3.53 -7.99 4.38
CA ILE A 55 3.37 -8.22 5.83
C ILE A 55 2.48 -9.43 6.15
N GLY A 56 2.28 -10.30 5.15
CA GLY A 56 1.65 -11.61 5.33
C GLY A 56 0.12 -11.59 5.31
N ALA A 57 -0.51 -10.70 4.54
CA ALA A 57 -1.89 -10.92 4.12
C ALA A 57 -1.98 -12.23 3.32
N ASP A 58 -3.05 -13.02 3.51
CA ASP A 58 -3.16 -14.34 2.85
C ASP A 58 -3.54 -14.21 1.39
N LEU A 59 -4.43 -13.26 1.09
CA LEU A 59 -4.88 -12.93 -0.25
C LEU A 59 -5.02 -11.42 -0.38
N THR A 60 -4.56 -10.88 -1.50
CA THR A 60 -4.54 -9.46 -1.80
C THR A 60 -5.10 -9.19 -3.18
N TYR A 61 -6.12 -8.34 -3.25
CA TYR A 61 -6.80 -7.99 -4.47
C TYR A 61 -6.73 -6.50 -4.72
N ALA A 62 -6.84 -6.10 -5.97
CA ALA A 62 -6.97 -4.70 -6.34
C ALA A 62 -8.11 -4.49 -7.34
N TRP A 63 -8.75 -3.32 -7.29
CA TRP A 63 -9.63 -2.87 -8.36
C TRP A 63 -8.82 -2.26 -9.52
N PRO A 64 -9.37 -2.14 -10.74
CA PRO A 64 -8.70 -1.46 -11.85
C PRO A 64 -8.46 0.04 -11.58
N THR A 65 -9.09 0.61 -10.56
CA THR A 65 -8.87 2.00 -10.11
C THR A 65 -7.71 2.13 -9.12
N ASN A 66 -6.99 1.04 -8.82
CA ASN A 66 -5.91 1.07 -7.86
C ASN A 66 -4.74 1.97 -8.31
N GLU A 67 -4.11 2.59 -7.33
CA GLU A 67 -2.90 3.38 -7.46
C GLU A 67 -1.96 2.97 -6.33
N ILE A 68 -1.19 1.89 -6.55
CA ILE A 68 -0.19 1.39 -5.61
C ILE A 68 1.16 2.01 -5.97
N ALA A 69 1.75 2.77 -5.05
CA ALA A 69 3.00 3.48 -5.31
C ALA A 69 3.82 3.75 -4.04
N VAL A 70 5.10 4.05 -4.19
CA VAL A 70 5.97 4.42 -3.05
C VAL A 70 5.54 5.77 -2.46
N MET A 71 5.14 6.71 -3.31
CA MET A 71 4.59 8.02 -2.93
C MET A 71 3.75 8.57 -4.09
N GLY A 72 3.07 9.70 -3.89
CA GLY A 72 2.34 10.36 -4.97
C GLY A 72 3.25 10.79 -6.12
N ALA A 73 2.76 10.68 -7.36
CA ALA A 73 3.53 10.94 -8.58
C ALA A 73 4.20 12.32 -8.61
N GLU A 74 3.55 13.35 -8.08
CA GLU A 74 4.09 14.71 -8.03
C GLU A 74 5.32 14.80 -7.13
N GLY A 75 5.23 14.22 -5.93
CA GLY A 75 6.36 14.12 -5.00
C GLY A 75 7.51 13.31 -5.60
N ALA A 76 7.19 12.16 -6.21
CA ALA A 76 8.20 11.31 -6.85
C ALA A 76 8.91 12.03 -8.00
N ALA A 77 8.15 12.69 -8.88
CA ALA A 77 8.71 13.39 -10.03
C ALA A 77 9.64 14.54 -9.61
N ASN A 78 9.26 15.30 -8.57
CA ASN A 78 10.06 16.40 -8.04
C ASN A 78 11.39 15.93 -7.42
N VAL A 79 11.47 14.69 -6.95
CA VAL A 79 12.70 14.10 -6.40
C VAL A 79 13.54 13.47 -7.51
N ILE A 80 12.94 12.59 -8.32
CA ILE A 80 13.63 11.81 -9.35
C ILE A 80 14.13 12.70 -10.50
N PHE A 81 13.27 13.58 -11.00
CA PHE A 81 13.55 14.42 -12.16
C PHE A 81 13.97 15.83 -11.77
N ARG A 82 14.34 16.08 -10.51
CA ARG A 82 14.71 17.40 -9.97
C ARG A 82 15.64 18.19 -10.89
N ARG A 83 16.71 17.54 -11.37
CA ARG A 83 17.72 18.18 -12.22
C ARG A 83 17.19 18.50 -13.61
N GLN A 84 16.40 17.61 -14.21
CA GLN A 84 15.82 17.81 -15.53
C GLN A 84 14.76 18.91 -15.52
N ILE A 85 13.93 18.96 -14.48
CA ILE A 85 12.93 20.01 -14.28
C ILE A 85 13.63 21.37 -14.11
N ALA A 86 14.68 21.44 -13.28
CA ALA A 86 15.41 22.69 -13.04
C ALA A 86 16.21 23.20 -14.26
N ALA A 87 16.60 22.32 -15.17
CA ALA A 87 17.35 22.67 -16.38
C ALA A 87 16.45 22.95 -17.60
N ALA A 88 15.14 22.76 -17.49
CA ALA A 88 14.20 22.98 -18.58
C ALA A 88 13.91 24.48 -18.79
N GLU A 89 13.66 24.87 -20.04
CA GLU A 89 13.20 26.23 -20.38
C GLU A 89 11.85 26.55 -19.73
N ASP A 90 10.97 25.55 -19.66
CA ASP A 90 9.70 25.60 -18.91
C ASP A 90 9.66 24.47 -17.86
N PRO A 91 10.07 24.75 -16.61
CA PRO A 91 10.05 23.79 -15.52
C PRO A 91 8.65 23.25 -15.18
N GLU A 92 7.60 24.05 -15.33
CA GLU A 92 6.24 23.64 -14.99
C GLU A 92 5.69 22.66 -16.04
N ALA A 93 5.88 22.96 -17.33
CA ALA A 93 5.54 22.04 -18.39
C ALA A 93 6.35 20.73 -18.30
N MET A 94 7.65 20.84 -17.98
CA MET A 94 8.49 19.66 -17.76
C MET A 94 8.00 18.82 -16.59
N ARG A 95 7.67 19.44 -15.44
CA ARG A 95 7.12 18.73 -14.28
C ARG A 95 5.82 18.01 -14.63
N ALA A 96 4.89 18.69 -15.29
CA ALA A 96 3.61 18.09 -15.69
C ALA A 96 3.83 16.86 -16.61
N ARG A 97 4.78 16.94 -17.54
CA ARG A 97 5.18 15.82 -18.40
C ARG A 97 5.73 14.65 -17.58
N MET A 98 6.69 14.90 -16.70
CA MET A 98 7.31 13.88 -15.84
C MET A 98 6.31 13.20 -14.89
N VAL A 99 5.37 13.96 -14.33
CA VAL A 99 4.31 13.41 -13.49
C VAL A 99 3.40 12.48 -14.28
N LYS A 100 3.03 12.87 -15.51
CA LYS A 100 2.21 12.03 -16.39
C LYS A 100 2.93 10.74 -16.76
N GLU A 101 4.21 10.83 -17.10
CA GLU A 101 5.06 9.69 -17.43
C GLU A 101 5.20 8.74 -16.24
N TYR A 102 5.51 9.26 -15.04
CA TYR A 102 5.57 8.46 -13.81
C TYR A 102 4.26 7.72 -13.53
N LYS A 103 3.11 8.38 -13.70
CA LYS A 103 1.81 7.74 -13.49
C LYS A 103 1.56 6.61 -14.49
N ALA A 104 1.87 6.84 -15.77
CA ALA A 104 1.64 5.86 -16.82
C ALA A 104 2.51 4.60 -16.63
N GLU A 105 3.77 4.79 -16.26
CA GLU A 105 4.74 3.70 -16.15
C GLU A 105 4.69 2.95 -14.81
N LEU A 106 4.41 3.65 -13.70
CA LEU A 106 4.60 3.09 -12.35
C LEU A 106 3.34 3.06 -11.49
N MET A 107 2.27 3.75 -11.88
CA MET A 107 1.01 3.79 -11.11
C MET A 107 -0.18 3.23 -11.89
N HIS A 108 0.07 2.47 -12.96
CA HIS A 108 -0.99 1.80 -13.68
C HIS A 108 -1.49 0.56 -12.88
N PRO A 109 -2.76 0.15 -13.07
CA PRO A 109 -3.43 -0.82 -12.20
C PRO A 109 -2.80 -2.21 -12.15
N TYR A 110 -2.04 -2.57 -13.21
CA TYR A 110 -1.43 -3.89 -13.36
C TYR A 110 0.02 -3.97 -12.84
N TYR A 111 0.66 -2.82 -12.59
CA TYR A 111 2.07 -2.78 -12.14
C TYR A 111 2.31 -3.64 -10.90
N ALA A 112 1.35 -3.59 -9.96
CA ALA A 112 1.38 -4.35 -8.73
C ALA A 112 1.18 -5.86 -8.95
N ALA A 113 0.27 -6.24 -9.84
CA ALA A 113 0.00 -7.65 -10.15
C ALA A 113 1.19 -8.30 -10.88
N GLU A 114 1.80 -7.60 -11.84
CA GLU A 114 3.00 -8.06 -12.57
C GLU A 114 4.18 -8.36 -11.63
N ARG A 115 4.22 -7.72 -10.47
CA ARG A 115 5.28 -7.87 -9.46
C ARG A 115 4.89 -8.79 -8.31
N GLY A 116 3.70 -9.37 -8.33
CA GLY A 116 3.18 -10.15 -7.21
C GLY A 116 3.11 -9.31 -5.93
N LEU A 117 2.68 -8.06 -6.03
CA LEU A 117 2.30 -7.24 -4.87
C LEU A 117 0.82 -7.42 -4.52
N VAL A 118 0.03 -7.86 -5.51
CA VAL A 118 -1.35 -8.34 -5.36
C VAL A 118 -1.49 -9.68 -6.09
N ASP A 119 -2.40 -10.53 -5.63
CA ASP A 119 -2.71 -11.81 -6.27
C ASP A 119 -3.50 -11.62 -7.56
N ASP A 120 -4.45 -10.68 -7.59
CA ASP A 120 -5.27 -10.42 -8.78
C ASP A 120 -5.84 -8.99 -8.83
N VAL A 121 -6.16 -8.53 -10.04
CA VAL A 121 -6.93 -7.31 -10.31
C VAL A 121 -8.33 -7.71 -10.74
N ILE A 122 -9.31 -7.49 -9.87
CA ILE A 122 -10.68 -7.99 -10.03
C ILE A 122 -11.66 -6.87 -10.41
N ASP A 123 -12.75 -7.21 -11.11
CA ASP A 123 -13.84 -6.27 -11.34
C ASP A 123 -14.50 -5.87 -9.98
N PRO A 124 -14.73 -4.57 -9.72
CA PRO A 124 -15.45 -4.13 -8.52
C PRO A 124 -16.76 -4.88 -8.24
N ALA A 125 -17.51 -5.27 -9.27
CA ALA A 125 -18.76 -6.01 -9.15
C ALA A 125 -18.57 -7.45 -8.63
N GLU A 126 -17.41 -8.06 -8.89
CA GLU A 126 -17.09 -9.44 -8.49
C GLU A 126 -16.54 -9.54 -7.07
N THR A 127 -16.20 -8.39 -6.45
CA THR A 127 -15.60 -8.30 -5.11
C THR A 127 -16.25 -9.25 -4.10
N ARG A 128 -17.59 -9.24 -4.01
CA ARG A 128 -18.31 -10.07 -3.03
C ARG A 128 -18.08 -11.56 -3.27
N GLU A 129 -18.15 -12.00 -4.52
CA GLU A 129 -17.98 -13.41 -4.88
C GLU A 129 -16.56 -13.88 -4.59
N VAL A 130 -15.56 -13.07 -4.97
CA VAL A 130 -14.15 -13.34 -4.71
C VAL A 130 -13.91 -13.48 -3.21
N LEU A 131 -14.34 -12.50 -2.40
CA LEU A 131 -14.13 -12.54 -0.95
C LEU A 131 -14.79 -13.76 -0.28
N ILE A 132 -15.98 -14.18 -0.73
CA ILE A 132 -16.64 -15.38 -0.21
C ILE A 132 -15.79 -16.63 -0.50
N LYS A 133 -15.28 -16.77 -1.73
CA LYS A 133 -14.42 -17.90 -2.11
C LYS A 133 -13.11 -17.88 -1.34
N SER A 134 -12.47 -16.72 -1.21
CA SER A 134 -11.24 -16.52 -0.42
C SER A 134 -11.42 -16.95 1.03
N LEU A 135 -12.50 -16.51 1.69
CA LEU A 135 -12.80 -16.91 3.08
C LEU A 135 -13.14 -18.39 3.21
N ALA A 136 -13.81 -18.98 2.21
CA ALA A 136 -14.08 -20.42 2.21
C ALA A 136 -12.78 -21.23 2.14
N MET A 137 -11.84 -20.81 1.29
CA MET A 137 -10.51 -21.42 1.18
C MET A 137 -9.70 -21.26 2.48
N LEU A 138 -9.71 -20.06 3.08
CA LEU A 138 -8.94 -19.75 4.29
C LEU A 138 -9.58 -20.27 5.59
N ARG A 139 -10.75 -20.91 5.53
CA ARG A 139 -11.52 -21.34 6.72
C ARG A 139 -10.70 -22.19 7.71
N ASN A 140 -9.83 -23.05 7.18
CA ASN A 140 -9.00 -23.95 7.98
C ASN A 140 -7.55 -23.46 8.08
N LYS A 141 -7.29 -22.17 7.82
CA LYS A 141 -5.96 -21.58 7.98
C LYS A 141 -5.47 -21.83 9.40
N HIS A 142 -4.28 -22.39 9.50
CA HIS A 142 -3.52 -22.48 10.72
C HIS A 142 -2.15 -21.88 10.48
N ALA A 143 -1.72 -20.98 11.37
CA ALA A 143 -0.43 -20.32 11.29
C ALA A 143 0.19 -20.25 12.68
N ASP A 144 1.38 -20.82 12.83
CA ASP A 144 2.14 -20.77 14.07
C ASP A 144 2.88 -19.44 14.21
N LEU A 145 3.00 -18.98 15.45
CA LEU A 145 3.87 -17.88 15.80
C LEU A 145 5.14 -18.41 16.46
N PRO A 146 6.28 -17.69 16.36
CA PRO A 146 7.48 -18.05 17.10
C PRO A 146 7.22 -18.21 18.60
N SER A 147 7.79 -19.25 19.22
CA SER A 147 7.64 -19.49 20.66
C SER A 147 8.27 -18.36 21.48
N ARG A 148 7.44 -17.70 22.29
CA ARG A 148 7.81 -16.57 23.17
C ARG A 148 6.79 -16.42 24.29
N LYS A 149 7.17 -15.79 25.40
CA LYS A 149 6.24 -15.48 26.51
C LYS A 149 5.08 -14.59 26.06
N HIS A 150 5.43 -13.53 25.33
CA HIS A 150 4.55 -12.59 24.65
C HIS A 150 5.42 -11.78 23.67
N GLY A 151 4.81 -10.99 22.79
CA GLY A 151 5.56 -9.99 22.02
C GLY A 151 5.75 -8.68 22.78
N ASN A 152 6.37 -7.70 22.12
CA ASN A 152 6.61 -6.36 22.67
C ASN A 152 5.99 -5.30 21.74
N PRO A 153 4.66 -5.11 21.78
CA PRO A 153 4.02 -4.12 20.94
C PRO A 153 4.51 -2.70 21.30
N PRO A 154 4.58 -1.78 20.33
CA PRO A 154 4.89 -0.38 20.60
C PRO A 154 3.94 0.23 21.64
N GLN A 155 4.47 1.09 22.54
CA GLN A 155 3.72 1.74 23.62
C GLN A 155 3.15 3.10 23.22
#